data_AF-A0A7S1PIV2-F1
#
_entry.id   AF-A0A7S1PIV2-F1
#
_cell.length_a   1.000
_cell.length_b   1.000
_cell.length_c   1.000
_cell.angle_alpha   90.00
_cell.angle_beta   90.00
_cell.angle_gamma   90.00
#
_symmetry.space_group_name_H-M   'P 1'
#
loop_
_entity.id
_entity.type
_entity.pdbx_description
1 polymer ?
#
loop_
_entity_poly.entity_id
_entity_poly.type
_entity_poly.pdbx_seq_one_letter_code
_entity_poly.pdbx_strand_id
1 'polypeptide(L)'
;TRHHVLLFLFFLSFTVCSLLFFTNNFLLKRNRLLNRNEAVWEQFIQQNQQSYFRTDTTKQNTSVILFIIDALRYDFVDRVEAIRDTLHAQPSQSMLFKFRADPPTTTSQRLRSLLTGSLPVFIEQGQNFNSE
;
A
#
# COMPACT_ATOMS: atom_id res chain seq x y z
N THR A 1 34.09 42.74 -14.15
CA THR A 1 33.50 41.88 -15.22
C THR A 1 34.05 40.46 -15.23
N ARG A 2 35.37 40.21 -15.32
CA ARG A 2 35.93 38.83 -15.37
C ARG A 2 35.58 37.95 -14.16
N HIS A 3 35.62 38.48 -12.94
CA HIS A 3 35.28 37.72 -11.72
C HIS A 3 33.80 37.30 -11.66
N HIS A 4 32.88 38.16 -12.10
CA HIS A 4 31.46 37.83 -12.16
C HIS A 4 31.16 36.72 -13.19
N VAL A 5 31.88 36.73 -14.32
CA VAL A 5 31.77 35.67 -15.34
C VAL A 5 32.27 34.33 -14.78
N LEU A 6 33.39 34.32 -14.06
CA LEU A 6 33.92 33.11 -13.44
C LEU A 6 32.97 32.54 -12.36
N LEU A 7 32.39 33.41 -11.53
CA LEU A 7 31.39 32.98 -10.53
C LEU A 7 30.14 32.40 -11.20
N PHE A 8 29.65 33.03 -12.27
CA PHE A 8 28.50 32.53 -13.02
C PHE A 8 28.76 31.14 -13.62
N LEU A 9 29.93 30.93 -14.24
CA LEU A 9 30.31 29.62 -14.78
C LEU A 9 30.46 28.55 -13.69
N PHE A 10 30.93 28.93 -12.49
CA PHE A 10 31.01 28.04 -11.34
C PHE A 10 29.62 27.58 -10.85
N PHE A 11 28.66 28.49 -10.71
CA PHE A 11 27.30 28.12 -10.32
C PHE A 11 26.58 27.31 -11.42
N LEU A 12 26.83 27.63 -12.69
CA LEU A 12 26.28 26.89 -13.82
C LEU A 12 26.78 25.43 -13.82
N SER A 13 28.07 25.21 -13.58
CA SER A 13 28.63 23.85 -13.54
C SER A 13 28.06 23.02 -12.39
N PHE A 14 27.89 23.61 -11.21
CA PHE A 14 27.29 22.94 -10.06
C PHE A 14 25.82 22.56 -10.33
N THR A 15 25.08 23.43 -11.01
CA THR A 15 23.67 23.19 -11.36
C THR A 15 23.55 22.06 -12.38
N VAL A 16 24.39 22.08 -13.43
CA VAL A 16 24.41 21.00 -14.45
C VAL A 16 24.83 19.67 -13.83
N CYS A 17 25.85 19.66 -12.98
CA CYS A 17 26.31 18.45 -12.31
C CYS A 17 25.21 17.88 -11.40
N SER A 18 24.53 18.75 -10.63
CA SER A 18 23.38 18.36 -9.81
C SER A 18 22.23 17.80 -10.64
N LEU A 19 21.93 18.39 -11.80
CA LEU A 19 20.91 17.89 -12.72
C LEU A 19 21.27 16.51 -13.29
N LEU A 20 22.55 16.28 -13.62
CA LEU A 20 23.03 14.99 -14.11
C LEU A 20 22.97 13.91 -13.03
N PHE A 21 23.31 14.23 -11.77
CA PHE A 21 23.12 13.29 -10.66
C PHE A 21 21.62 13.02 -10.42
N PHE A 22 20.78 14.05 -10.53
CA PHE A 22 19.34 13.95 -10.35
C PHE A 22 18.69 13.02 -11.39
N THR A 23 19.07 13.15 -12.67
CA THR A 23 18.54 12.30 -13.75
C THR A 23 19.07 10.87 -13.71
N ASN A 24 20.31 10.65 -13.26
CA ASN A 24 20.93 9.33 -13.33
C ASN A 24 20.55 8.39 -12.18
N ASN A 25 20.25 8.86 -10.97
CA ASN A 25 19.99 7.94 -9.84
C ASN A 25 19.03 8.46 -8.74
N PHE A 26 18.48 9.68 -8.84
CA PHE A 26 17.66 10.25 -7.76
C PHE A 26 16.17 10.36 -8.09
N LEU A 27 15.80 10.44 -9.37
CA LEU A 27 14.43 10.18 -9.78
C LEU A 27 14.12 8.73 -9.42
N LEU A 28 13.23 8.53 -8.45
CA LEU A 28 12.60 7.26 -8.11
C LEU A 28 12.07 6.61 -9.39
N LYS A 29 12.94 5.92 -10.14
CA LYS A 29 12.56 4.80 -10.98
C LYS A 29 12.02 3.80 -9.98
N ARG A 30 10.73 3.95 -9.69
CA ARG A 30 9.94 2.91 -9.07
C ARG A 30 10.10 1.70 -9.98
N ASN A 31 11.07 0.87 -9.65
CA ASN A 31 11.17 -0.49 -10.14
C ASN A 31 9.91 -1.17 -9.62
N ARG A 32 8.81 -1.06 -10.37
CA ARG A 32 7.69 -1.97 -10.20
C ARG A 32 8.29 -3.32 -10.55
N LEU A 33 8.60 -4.10 -9.52
CA LEU A 33 8.89 -5.52 -9.62
C LEU A 33 7.63 -6.18 -10.17
N LEU A 34 7.45 -6.15 -11.49
CA LEU A 34 6.29 -6.77 -12.16
C LEU A 34 6.34 -8.31 -12.09
N ASN A 35 7.46 -8.91 -11.66
CA ASN A 35 7.70 -10.33 -11.89
C ASN A 35 8.20 -11.16 -10.71
N ARG A 36 8.35 -10.60 -9.50
CA ARG A 36 8.96 -11.39 -8.40
C ARG A 36 7.97 -12.23 -7.59
N ASN A 37 6.67 -11.96 -7.72
CA ASN A 37 5.67 -12.62 -6.89
C ASN A 37 4.85 -13.65 -7.66
N GLU A 38 4.99 -13.78 -8.98
CA GLU A 38 4.16 -14.69 -9.79
C GLU A 38 4.30 -16.14 -9.31
N ALA A 39 5.52 -16.62 -9.08
CA ALA A 39 5.75 -17.98 -8.57
C ALA A 39 5.20 -18.24 -7.15
N VAL A 40 5.19 -17.23 -6.28
CA VAL A 40 4.63 -17.36 -4.91
C VAL A 40 3.10 -17.29 -4.96
N TRP A 41 2.54 -16.45 -5.82
CA TRP A 41 1.10 -16.38 -6.06
C TRP A 41 0.57 -17.66 -6.69
N GLU A 42 1.28 -18.26 -7.64
CA GLU A 42 0.91 -19.55 -8.24
C GLU A 42 0.88 -20.68 -7.20
N GLN A 43 1.86 -20.73 -6.29
CA GLN A 43 1.88 -21.70 -5.19
C GLN A 43 0.73 -21.47 -4.19
N PHE A 44 0.43 -20.22 -3.87
CA PHE A 44 -0.68 -19.86 -2.98
C PHE A 44 -2.06 -20.16 -3.62
N ILE A 45 -2.22 -19.93 -4.93
CA ILE A 45 -3.45 -20.22 -5.66
C ILE A 45 -3.68 -21.73 -5.79
N GLN A 46 -2.63 -22.52 -6.07
CA GLN A 46 -2.76 -23.99 -6.13
C GLN A 46 -3.15 -24.60 -4.78
N GLN A 47 -2.64 -24.07 -3.66
CA GLN A 47 -2.99 -24.59 -2.33
C GLN A 47 -4.40 -24.24 -1.87
N ASN A 48 -4.97 -23.12 -2.33
CA ASN A 48 -6.30 -22.64 -1.90
C ASN A 48 -7.41 -22.89 -2.93
N GLN A 49 -7.15 -23.71 -3.95
CA GLN A 49 -8.06 -23.94 -5.08
C GLN A 49 -9.31 -24.79 -4.77
N GLN A 50 -9.64 -25.05 -3.50
CA GLN A 50 -10.99 -25.49 -3.14
C GLN A 50 -11.89 -24.28 -2.86
N SER A 51 -12.40 -23.74 -3.98
CA SER A 51 -13.79 -23.25 -4.14
C SER A 51 -14.16 -21.78 -3.94
N TYR A 52 -13.25 -20.81 -3.79
CA TYR A 52 -13.68 -19.40 -3.62
C TYR A 52 -13.20 -18.34 -4.60
N PHE A 53 -12.17 -18.56 -5.43
CA PHE A 53 -11.73 -17.54 -6.39
C PHE A 53 -11.44 -18.16 -7.77
N ARG A 54 -12.49 -18.35 -8.56
CA ARG A 54 -12.35 -18.57 -10.01
C ARG A 54 -12.11 -17.21 -10.66
N THR A 55 -10.85 -16.82 -10.79
CA THR A 55 -10.48 -15.68 -11.64
C THR A 55 -10.67 -16.06 -13.09
N ASP A 56 -11.83 -15.70 -13.63
CA ASP A 56 -12.08 -15.70 -15.07
C ASP A 56 -11.15 -14.67 -15.72
N THR A 57 -10.15 -15.15 -16.46
CA THR A 57 -9.09 -14.34 -17.10
C THR A 57 -9.62 -13.42 -18.20
N THR A 58 -10.93 -13.45 -18.49
CA THR A 58 -11.61 -12.57 -19.45
C THR A 58 -12.16 -11.28 -18.83
N LYS A 59 -12.27 -11.18 -17.49
CA LYS A 59 -12.91 -10.04 -16.82
C LYS A 59 -11.88 -8.96 -16.47
N GLN A 60 -11.40 -8.24 -17.48
CA GLN A 60 -10.30 -7.27 -17.36
C GLN A 60 -10.63 -5.98 -16.56
N ASN A 61 -11.88 -5.78 -16.11
CA ASN A 61 -12.28 -4.57 -15.39
C ASN A 61 -13.03 -4.89 -14.09
N THR A 62 -12.35 -5.50 -13.13
CA THR A 62 -12.89 -5.64 -11.76
C THR A 62 -12.56 -4.37 -10.97
N SER A 63 -13.57 -3.52 -10.75
CA SER A 63 -13.43 -2.36 -9.87
C SER A 63 -13.66 -2.80 -8.43
N VAL A 64 -12.70 -2.50 -7.55
CA VAL A 64 -12.79 -2.79 -6.12
C VAL A 64 -13.00 -1.49 -5.36
N ILE A 65 -14.02 -1.44 -4.51
CA ILE A 65 -14.26 -0.34 -3.58
C ILE A 65 -13.77 -0.78 -2.21
N LEU A 66 -12.73 -0.12 -1.69
CA LEU A 66 -12.22 -0.34 -0.34
C LEU A 66 -12.82 0.70 0.61
N PHE A 67 -13.72 0.25 1.48
CA PHE A 67 -14.32 1.10 2.51
C PHE A 67 -13.61 0.88 3.85
N ILE A 68 -13.07 1.95 4.43
CA ILE A 68 -12.29 1.89 5.67
C ILE A 68 -13.03 2.67 6.74
N ILE A 69 -13.42 1.98 7.81
CA ILE A 69 -14.06 2.56 8.98
C ILE A 69 -13.04 2.55 10.11
N ASP A 70 -12.58 3.73 10.52
CA ASP A 70 -11.64 3.83 11.63
C ASP A 70 -12.30 3.42 12.95
N ALA A 71 -11.51 2.80 13.83
CA ALA A 71 -11.92 2.33 15.15
C ALA A 71 -13.12 1.36 15.22
N LEU A 72 -13.57 0.77 14.10
CA LEU A 72 -14.61 -0.26 14.12
C LEU A 72 -14.06 -1.57 14.71
N ARG A 73 -14.46 -1.89 15.93
CA ARG A 73 -14.13 -3.19 16.54
C ARG A 73 -14.93 -4.32 15.91
N TYR A 74 -14.31 -5.50 15.86
CA TYR A 74 -14.90 -6.70 15.28
C TYR A 74 -16.25 -7.08 15.92
N ASP A 75 -16.40 -6.92 17.23
CA ASP A 75 -17.63 -7.25 17.95
C ASP A 75 -18.81 -6.27 17.71
N PHE A 76 -18.55 -5.14 17.03
CA PHE A 76 -19.62 -4.24 16.59
C PHE A 76 -20.18 -4.59 15.21
N VAL A 77 -19.54 -5.50 14.46
CA VAL A 77 -19.97 -5.86 13.10
C VAL A 77 -21.38 -6.44 13.08
N ASP A 78 -21.72 -7.29 14.05
CA ASP A 78 -23.06 -7.90 14.16
C ASP A 78 -24.18 -6.88 14.45
N ARG A 79 -23.82 -5.67 14.90
CA ARG A 79 -24.76 -4.57 15.14
C ARG A 79 -24.98 -3.69 13.91
N VAL A 80 -24.18 -3.87 12.86
CA VAL A 80 -24.33 -3.16 11.59
C VAL A 80 -25.22 -4.00 10.67
N GLU A 81 -26.49 -3.62 10.59
CA GLU A 81 -27.53 -4.33 9.84
C GLU A 81 -27.09 -4.63 8.39
N ALA A 82 -26.54 -3.64 7.68
CA ALA A 82 -26.06 -3.82 6.31
C ALA A 82 -25.00 -4.92 6.17
N ILE A 83 -24.08 -5.06 7.13
CA ILE A 83 -23.04 -6.09 7.08
C ILE A 83 -23.64 -7.46 7.40
N ARG A 84 -24.43 -7.53 8.48
CA ARG A 84 -25.12 -8.74 8.91
C ARG A 84 -26.00 -9.30 7.80
N ASP A 85 -26.83 -8.46 7.19
CA ASP A 85 -27.77 -8.87 6.16
C ASP A 85 -27.04 -9.35 4.90
N THR A 86 -25.93 -8.71 4.53
CA THR A 86 -25.09 -9.15 3.41
C THR A 86 -24.49 -10.54 3.68
N LEU A 87 -23.98 -10.76 4.90
CA LEU A 87 -23.39 -12.05 5.30
C LEU A 87 -24.42 -13.19 5.29
N HIS A 88 -25.67 -12.91 5.69
CA HIS A 88 -26.74 -13.91 5.69
C HIS A 88 -27.38 -14.12 4.32
N ALA A 89 -27.58 -13.06 3.53
CA ALA A 89 -28.24 -13.15 2.22
C ALA A 89 -27.34 -13.76 1.15
N GLN A 90 -26.03 -13.55 1.23
CA GLN A 90 -25.06 -13.98 0.21
C GLN A 90 -23.81 -14.63 0.81
N PRO A 91 -23.95 -15.77 1.53
CA PRO A 91 -22.83 -16.40 2.24
C PRO A 91 -21.73 -16.96 1.31
N SER A 92 -22.04 -17.25 0.04
CA SER A 92 -21.04 -17.69 -0.94
C SER A 92 -20.28 -16.54 -1.62
N GLN A 93 -20.76 -15.30 -1.48
CA GLN A 93 -20.18 -14.10 -2.11
C GLN A 93 -19.70 -13.07 -1.09
N SER A 94 -19.77 -13.38 0.21
CA SER A 94 -19.35 -12.51 1.30
C SER A 94 -18.57 -13.31 2.33
N MET A 95 -17.60 -12.66 2.97
CA MET A 95 -16.78 -13.26 4.02
C MET A 95 -16.45 -12.22 5.07
N LEU A 96 -16.42 -12.65 6.33
CA LEU A 96 -16.03 -11.81 7.46
C LEU A 96 -14.72 -12.34 8.05
N PHE A 97 -13.69 -11.48 8.07
CA PHE A 97 -12.38 -11.80 8.63
C PHE A 97 -12.11 -10.97 9.88
N LYS A 98 -11.49 -11.59 10.89
CA LYS A 98 -11.04 -10.89 12.09
C LYS A 98 -9.59 -10.47 11.96
N PHE A 99 -9.36 -9.17 11.81
CA PHE A 99 -8.00 -8.62 11.85
C PHE A 99 -7.59 -8.36 13.31
N ARG A 100 -6.72 -9.23 13.85
CA ARG A 100 -6.04 -8.99 15.12
C ARG A 100 -4.69 -8.38 14.79
N ALA A 101 -4.39 -7.21 15.35
CA ALA A 101 -3.06 -6.67 15.23
C ALA A 101 -2.48 -6.32 16.58
N ASP A 102 -1.19 -6.62 16.70
CA ASP A 102 -0.42 -6.47 17.92
C ASP A 102 -0.14 -4.98 18.21
N PRO A 103 0.15 -4.63 19.47
CA PRO A 103 0.61 -3.28 19.80
C PRO A 103 1.86 -2.93 18.99
N PRO A 104 2.00 -1.69 18.47
CA PRO A 104 1.12 -0.53 18.60
C PRO A 104 -0.10 -0.54 17.66
N THR A 105 -1.25 -0.04 18.14
CA THR A 105 -2.54 -0.05 17.43
C THR A 105 -2.81 1.23 16.63
N THR A 106 -1.81 1.80 15.94
CA THR A 106 -2.04 3.04 15.16
C THR A 106 -2.68 2.73 13.80
N THR A 107 -3.77 3.45 13.47
CA THR A 107 -4.52 3.25 12.22
C THR A 107 -3.65 3.48 10.98
N SER A 108 -2.83 4.53 10.97
CA SER A 108 -1.98 4.89 9.82
C SER A 108 -0.98 3.80 9.45
N GLN A 109 -0.37 3.14 10.44
CA GLN A 109 0.62 2.09 10.18
C GLN A 109 -0.03 0.80 9.66
N ARG A 110 -1.23 0.48 10.17
CA ARG A 110 -1.99 -0.70 9.73
C ARG A 110 -2.54 -0.52 8.33
N LEU A 111 -3.06 0.67 8.01
CA LEU A 111 -3.50 1.03 6.67
C LEU A 111 -2.33 1.02 5.68
N ARG A 112 -1.17 1.54 6.07
CA ARG A 112 0.06 1.44 5.26
C ARG A 112 0.42 -0.02 5.00
N SER A 113 0.46 -0.87 6.02
CA SER A 113 0.77 -2.30 5.83
C SER A 113 -0.27 -3.02 4.97
N LEU A 114 -1.56 -2.66 5.06
CA LEU A 114 -2.63 -3.24 4.25
C LEU A 114 -2.50 -2.86 2.77
N LEU A 115 -2.17 -1.60 2.50
CA LEU A 115 -2.08 -1.07 1.13
C LEU A 115 -0.75 -1.42 0.44
N THR A 116 0.35 -1.56 1.18
CA THR A 116 1.67 -1.85 0.60
C THR A 116 2.07 -3.32 0.67
N GLY A 117 1.35 -4.14 1.46
CA GLY A 117 1.69 -5.55 1.69
C GLY A 117 3.01 -5.74 2.45
N SER A 118 3.58 -4.69 3.04
CA SER A 118 4.86 -4.71 3.76
C SER A 118 4.66 -4.54 5.26
N LEU A 119 5.51 -5.19 6.06
CA LEU A 119 5.57 -5.00 7.52
C LEU A 119 5.76 -3.49 7.83
N PRO A 120 5.02 -2.90 8.79
CA PRO A 120 5.18 -1.49 9.12
C PRO A 120 6.63 -1.20 9.53
N VAL A 121 7.26 -0.26 8.82
CA VAL A 121 8.63 0.15 9.12
C VAL A 121 8.59 0.94 10.44
N PHE A 122 9.27 0.44 11.47
CA PHE A 122 9.29 0.97 12.84
C PHE A 122 9.56 2.49 12.96
N ILE A 123 10.09 3.12 11.91
CA ILE A 123 10.50 4.53 11.87
C ILE A 123 9.32 5.52 11.74
N GLU A 124 8.11 5.06 11.41
CA GLU A 124 6.93 5.95 11.33
C GLU A 124 6.16 6.08 12.66
N GLN A 125 6.65 5.49 13.75
CA GLN A 125 6.04 5.65 15.09
C GLN A 125 6.28 7.03 15.71
N GLY A 126 7.18 7.87 15.17
CA GLY A 126 7.41 9.22 15.71
C GLY A 126 6.42 10.29 15.25
N GLN A 127 5.81 10.15 14.07
CA GLN A 127 5.01 11.24 13.47
C GLN A 127 3.52 11.24 13.89
N ASN A 128 3.04 10.17 14.52
CA ASN A 128 1.69 10.12 15.10
C ASN A 128 1.65 10.60 16.56
N PHE A 129 2.80 10.95 17.16
CA PHE A 129 2.90 11.45 18.54
C PHE A 129 3.13 12.97 18.64
N ASN A 130 3.14 13.70 17.51
CA ASN A 130 3.37 15.14 17.54
C ASN A 130 2.05 15.91 17.68
N SER A 131 1.54 15.94 18.90
CA SER A 131 0.55 16.91 19.36
C SER A 131 0.87 17.34 20.79
N GLU A 132 1.98 18.06 20.93
CA GLU A 132 2.15 19.18 21.87
C GLU A 132 2.89 20.30 21.13
#